data_AF-R7D7K6-F1
#
_entry.id   AF-R7D7K6-F1
#
_cell.length_a   1.000
_cell.length_b   1.000
_cell.length_c   1.000
_cell.angle_alpha   90.00
_cell.angle_beta   90.00
_cell.angle_gamma   90.00
#
_symmetry.space_group_name_H-M   'P 1'
#
loop_
_entity.id
_entity.type
_entity.pdbx_description
1 polymer ?
#
loop_
_entity_poly.entity_id
_entity_poly.type
_entity_poly.pdbx_seq_one_letter_code
_entity_poly.pdbx_strand_id
1 'polypeptide(L)'
;MSPVVLDQNIYQAVKGMCSAEATLPEGGVIIDVAGCADGHGGEGFYHNIADNDPAEFERACIDRPKDETLPDQWTSQIFARILAHHPVIMVTDLCDHQMLKDMHMTPVNTIEQIFARILAHHPVIMVTDLCDHQMIKDMHMTPVNTLDEALKLAFEMKGADAKVAVIPDGLGVVVAQH
;
A
#
# COMPACT_ATOMS: atom_id res chain seq x y z
N MET A 1 -15.06 14.97 -10.26
CA MET A 1 -14.62 15.55 -8.98
C MET A 1 -13.17 15.13 -8.80
N SER A 2 -12.27 16.06 -8.52
CA SER A 2 -10.83 15.76 -8.43
C SER A 2 -10.57 14.83 -7.23
N PRO A 3 -9.75 13.76 -7.36
CA PRO A 3 -9.39 12.88 -6.23
C PRO A 3 -8.65 13.59 -5.07
N VAL A 4 -8.21 14.84 -5.32
CA VAL A 4 -7.38 15.75 -4.52
C VAL A 4 -7.82 16.02 -3.07
N VAL A 5 -8.95 15.49 -2.58
CA VAL A 5 -9.35 15.65 -1.16
C VAL A 5 -8.95 14.45 -0.29
N LEU A 6 -8.75 13.27 -0.90
CA LEU A 6 -8.53 12.03 -0.15
C LEU A 6 -7.06 11.63 -0.04
N ASP A 7 -6.15 12.26 -0.80
CA ASP A 7 -4.73 11.96 -0.84
C ASP A 7 -3.83 13.14 -0.42
N GLN A 8 -4.41 14.14 0.25
CA GLN A 8 -3.71 15.40 0.59
C GLN A 8 -2.51 15.21 1.52
N ASN A 9 -2.56 14.22 2.42
CA ASN A 9 -1.53 13.94 3.41
C ASN A 9 -1.51 12.46 3.79
N ILE A 10 -0.44 12.05 4.48
CA ILE A 10 -0.22 10.66 4.89
C ILE A 10 -1.33 10.18 5.82
N TYR A 11 -1.81 11.04 6.72
CA TYR A 11 -2.92 10.72 7.62
C TYR A 11 -4.18 10.23 6.86
N GLN A 12 -4.50 10.83 5.70
CA GLN A 12 -5.61 10.34 4.88
C GLN A 12 -5.25 9.07 4.11
N ALA A 13 -4.02 8.97 3.62
CA ALA A 13 -3.52 7.83 2.84
C ALA A 13 -3.59 6.49 3.62
N VAL A 14 -3.43 6.53 4.95
CA VAL A 14 -3.61 5.37 5.86
C VAL A 14 -4.94 4.65 5.62
N LYS A 15 -6.01 5.36 5.24
CA LYS A 15 -7.31 4.74 4.95
C LYS A 15 -7.25 3.77 3.78
N GLY A 16 -6.52 4.12 2.72
CA GLY A 16 -6.29 3.24 1.58
C GLY A 16 -5.42 2.05 1.96
N MET A 17 -4.42 2.26 2.82
CA MET A 17 -3.55 1.20 3.32
C MET A 17 -4.32 0.14 4.13
N CYS A 18 -5.34 0.51 4.90
CA CYS A 18 -6.21 -0.45 5.61
C CYS A 18 -6.89 -1.45 4.66
N SER A 19 -7.33 -0.98 3.48
CA SER A 19 -7.93 -1.83 2.47
C SER A 19 -6.91 -2.84 1.93
N ALA A 20 -5.65 -2.42 1.74
CA ALA A 20 -4.58 -3.30 1.32
C ALA A 20 -4.23 -4.33 2.40
N GLU A 21 -4.02 -3.89 3.64
CA GLU A 21 -3.77 -4.74 4.82
C GLU A 21 -4.81 -5.87 4.94
N ALA A 22 -6.10 -5.55 4.79
CA ALA A 22 -7.17 -6.54 4.91
C ALA A 22 -7.11 -7.68 3.86
N THR A 23 -6.35 -7.49 2.77
CA THR A 23 -6.21 -8.47 1.68
C THR A 23 -4.86 -9.19 1.66
N LEU A 24 -3.87 -8.67 2.37
CA LEU A 24 -2.50 -9.19 2.32
C LEU A 24 -2.29 -10.28 3.37
N PRO A 25 -1.54 -11.34 3.04
CA PRO A 25 -0.99 -12.23 4.07
C PRO A 25 0.06 -11.47 4.90
N GLU A 26 0.35 -11.96 6.10
CA GLU A 26 1.43 -11.46 6.97
C GLU A 26 2.73 -11.23 6.18
N GLY A 27 3.35 -10.06 6.35
CA GLY A 27 4.57 -9.68 5.62
C GLY A 27 4.35 -9.28 4.16
N GLY A 28 3.10 -9.25 3.67
CA GLY A 28 2.76 -8.70 2.36
C GLY A 28 3.16 -7.22 2.27
N VAL A 29 3.55 -6.76 1.08
CA VAL A 29 4.02 -5.39 0.85
C VAL A 29 2.86 -4.52 0.39
N ILE A 30 2.67 -3.37 1.04
CA ILE A 30 1.72 -2.35 0.64
C ILE A 30 2.46 -1.34 -0.23
N ILE A 31 1.88 -1.02 -1.39
CA ILE A 31 2.36 0.02 -2.29
C ILE A 31 1.26 1.05 -2.37
N ASP A 32 1.49 2.21 -1.77
CA ASP A 32 0.50 3.28 -1.69
C ASP A 32 0.88 4.45 -2.59
N VAL A 33 -0.05 4.84 -3.47
CA VAL A 33 0.13 5.87 -4.48
C VAL A 33 -0.77 7.05 -4.14
N ALA A 34 -0.20 8.08 -3.55
CA ALA A 34 -0.92 9.25 -3.08
C ALA A 34 -0.03 10.50 -3.15
N GLY A 35 -0.61 11.66 -3.49
CA GLY A 35 0.16 12.90 -3.62
C GLY A 35 0.83 13.30 -2.30
N CYS A 36 0.08 13.34 -1.21
CA CYS A 36 0.53 13.75 0.12
C CYS A 36 1.29 15.09 0.14
N ALA A 37 0.87 16.04 -0.70
CA ALA A 37 1.50 17.35 -0.85
C ALA A 37 1.50 18.19 0.44
N ASP A 38 0.55 17.94 1.34
CA ASP A 38 0.46 18.60 2.66
C ASP A 38 1.26 17.86 3.75
N GLY A 39 2.08 16.87 3.36
CA GLY A 39 2.97 16.15 4.27
C GLY A 39 2.27 15.11 5.15
N HIS A 40 2.66 15.06 6.42
CA HIS A 40 2.18 14.05 7.38
C HIS A 40 0.70 14.21 7.76
N GLY A 41 0.17 15.44 7.79
CA GLY A 41 -1.24 15.70 8.09
C GLY A 41 -1.57 15.93 9.58
N GLY A 42 -0.57 15.99 10.44
CA GLY A 42 -0.69 16.32 11.88
C GLY A 42 0.58 16.05 12.68
N GLU A 43 1.02 17.01 13.49
CA GLU A 43 2.28 16.90 14.28
C GLU A 43 2.23 15.74 15.29
N GLY A 44 1.07 15.56 15.96
CA GLY A 44 0.85 14.44 16.87
C GLY A 44 0.98 13.09 16.16
N PHE A 45 0.32 12.96 15.00
CA PHE A 45 0.45 11.79 14.14
C PHE A 45 1.90 11.51 13.71
N TYR A 46 2.63 12.54 13.28
CA TYR A 46 4.04 12.39 12.87
C TYR A 46 4.90 11.87 14.03
N HIS A 47 4.89 12.53 15.17
CA HIS A 47 5.71 12.15 16.33
C HIS A 47 5.32 10.79 16.92
N ASN A 48 4.03 10.47 16.95
CA ASN A 48 3.56 9.16 17.39
C ASN A 48 4.18 8.02 16.58
N ILE A 49 4.43 8.24 15.28
CA ILE A 49 4.99 7.23 14.38
C ILE A 49 6.50 7.34 14.32
N ALA A 50 7.05 8.50 13.94
CA ALA A 50 8.47 8.67 13.65
C ALA A 50 9.38 8.47 14.87
N ASP A 51 8.90 8.79 16.07
CA ASP A 51 9.71 8.71 17.29
C ASP A 51 9.62 7.34 17.98
N ASN A 52 8.84 6.39 17.45
CA ASN A 52 8.52 5.12 18.13
C ASN A 52 8.69 3.92 17.20
N ASP A 53 9.03 2.76 17.76
CA ASP A 53 8.87 1.50 17.02
C ASP A 53 7.37 1.22 16.80
N PRO A 54 6.91 0.96 15.55
CA PRO A 54 5.48 0.77 15.27
C PRO A 54 4.82 -0.35 16.09
N ALA A 55 5.49 -1.49 16.28
CA ALA A 55 4.94 -2.61 17.03
C ALA A 55 4.87 -2.34 18.55
N GLU A 56 5.81 -1.55 19.07
CA GLU A 56 5.76 -1.06 20.46
C GLU A 56 4.65 -0.01 20.65
N PHE A 57 4.53 0.94 19.73
CA PHE A 57 3.53 2.00 19.80
C PHE A 57 2.10 1.46 19.71
N GLU A 58 1.85 0.49 18.82
CA GLU A 58 0.55 -0.18 18.71
C GLU A 58 0.13 -0.81 20.04
N ARG A 59 1.03 -1.59 20.66
CA ARG A 59 0.78 -2.23 21.97
C ARG A 59 0.52 -1.19 23.05
N ALA A 60 1.33 -0.13 23.10
CA ALA A 60 1.15 0.95 24.07
C ALA A 60 -0.20 1.68 23.92
N CYS A 61 -0.75 1.77 22.70
CA CYS A 61 -2.07 2.35 22.47
C CYS A 61 -3.21 1.48 23.01
N ILE A 62 -3.07 0.16 22.95
CA ILE A 62 -4.07 -0.81 23.46
C ILE A 62 -4.17 -0.74 24.98
N ASP A 63 -3.03 -0.60 25.66
CA ASP A 63 -2.95 -0.59 27.12
C ASP A 63 -3.30 0.78 27.75
N ARG A 64 -3.40 1.84 26.93
CA ARG A 64 -3.63 3.21 27.40
C ARG A 64 -5.08 3.43 27.88
N PRO A 65 -5.28 4.05 29.06
CA PRO A 65 -6.61 4.43 29.54
C PRO A 65 -7.35 5.35 28.57
N LYS A 66 -8.68 5.23 28.51
CA LYS A 66 -9.53 5.99 27.57
C LYS A 66 -9.51 7.50 27.79
N ASP A 67 -9.19 7.93 29.00
CA ASP A 67 -9.08 9.34 29.41
C ASP A 67 -7.67 9.91 29.21
N GLU A 68 -6.70 9.10 28.77
CA GLU A 68 -5.32 9.49 28.52
C GLU A 68 -4.92 9.44 27.03
N THR A 69 -5.89 9.37 26.12
CA THR A 69 -5.62 9.25 24.67
C THR A 69 -4.81 10.42 24.12
N LEU A 70 -3.76 10.12 23.37
CA LEU A 70 -2.91 11.11 22.71
C LEU A 70 -3.66 11.79 21.53
N PRO A 71 -3.27 13.00 21.15
CA PRO A 71 -3.68 13.58 19.86
C PRO A 71 -3.37 12.62 18.71
N ASP A 72 -4.33 12.48 17.79
CA ASP A 72 -4.25 11.61 16.60
C ASP A 72 -3.95 10.12 16.89
N GLN A 73 -4.13 9.66 18.15
CA GLN A 73 -3.77 8.31 18.57
C GLN A 73 -4.45 7.23 17.73
N TRP A 74 -5.73 7.39 17.39
CA TRP A 74 -6.47 6.32 16.71
C TRP A 74 -5.92 6.01 15.32
N THR A 75 -5.60 7.04 14.52
CA THR A 75 -5.01 6.85 13.18
C THR A 75 -3.57 6.40 13.30
N SER A 76 -2.83 6.93 14.28
CA SER A 76 -1.46 6.51 14.57
C SER A 76 -1.41 5.02 14.95
N GLN A 77 -2.36 4.54 15.75
CA GLN A 77 -2.46 3.14 16.16
C GLN A 77 -2.73 2.22 14.96
N ILE A 78 -3.66 2.61 14.07
CA ILE A 78 -3.96 1.85 12.85
C ILE A 78 -2.73 1.79 11.95
N PHE A 79 -2.05 2.92 11.76
CA PHE A 79 -0.87 2.97 10.90
C PHE A 79 0.30 2.19 11.49
N ALA A 80 0.50 2.26 12.81
CA ALA A 80 1.51 1.49 13.52
C ALA A 80 1.28 -0.02 13.38
N ARG A 81 0.04 -0.50 13.47
CA ARG A 81 -0.34 -1.89 13.17
C ARG A 81 0.07 -2.28 11.75
N ILE A 82 -0.30 -1.46 10.76
CA ILE A 82 0.05 -1.71 9.36
C ILE A 82 1.57 -1.85 9.21
N LEU A 83 2.34 -0.89 9.74
CA LEU A 83 3.81 -0.88 9.64
C LEU A 83 4.48 -2.04 10.39
N ALA A 84 3.88 -2.52 11.49
CA ALA A 84 4.39 -3.66 12.25
C ALA A 84 4.31 -4.98 11.46
N HIS A 85 3.31 -5.11 10.58
CA HIS A 85 3.01 -6.35 9.85
C HIS A 85 3.37 -6.29 8.35
N HIS A 86 3.44 -5.07 7.78
CA HIS A 86 3.57 -4.85 6.36
C HIS A 86 4.57 -3.75 6.05
N PRO A 87 5.58 -4.03 5.20
CA PRO A 87 6.40 -2.98 4.62
C PRO A 87 5.54 -2.06 3.74
N VAL A 88 5.63 -0.75 3.95
CA VAL A 88 4.92 0.25 3.16
C VAL A 88 5.89 0.96 2.23
N ILE A 89 5.59 0.91 0.93
CA ILE A 89 6.25 1.67 -0.12
C ILE A 89 5.34 2.85 -0.47
N MET A 90 5.84 4.07 -0.25
CA MET A 90 5.11 5.29 -0.56
C MET A 90 5.57 5.85 -1.90
N VAL A 91 4.60 6.11 -2.79
CA VAL A 91 4.85 6.54 -4.16
C VAL A 91 4.41 7.98 -4.32
N THR A 92 5.37 8.90 -4.29
CA THR A 92 5.09 10.33 -4.39
C THR A 92 6.36 11.10 -4.77
N ASP A 93 6.17 12.13 -5.61
CA ASP A 93 7.14 13.18 -5.91
C ASP A 93 6.78 14.52 -5.25
N LEU A 94 5.69 14.58 -4.48
CA LEU A 94 5.18 15.80 -3.84
C LEU A 94 5.43 15.87 -2.33
N CYS A 95 6.07 14.85 -1.75
CA CYS A 95 6.29 14.72 -0.32
C CYS A 95 7.79 14.54 0.03
N ASP A 96 8.22 14.99 1.20
CA ASP A 96 9.62 14.85 1.64
C ASP A 96 9.96 13.38 1.92
N HIS A 97 10.91 12.85 1.16
CA HIS A 97 11.40 11.48 1.29
C HIS A 97 12.10 11.21 2.62
N GLN A 98 12.67 12.23 3.27
CA GLN A 98 13.27 12.03 4.59
C GLN A 98 12.18 11.84 5.64
N MET A 99 11.16 12.70 5.64
CA MET A 99 9.98 12.55 6.49
C MET A 99 9.30 11.17 6.30
N LEU A 100 9.19 10.68 5.07
CA LEU A 100 8.64 9.33 4.80
C LEU A 100 9.47 8.21 5.42
N LYS A 101 10.81 8.31 5.39
CA LYS A 101 11.70 7.33 6.02
C LYS A 101 11.63 7.40 7.53
N ASP A 102 11.55 8.61 8.08
CA ASP A 102 11.39 8.82 9.52
C ASP A 102 10.08 8.17 10.00
N MET A 103 9.02 8.21 9.19
CA MET A 103 7.76 7.50 9.42
C MET A 103 7.77 6.01 9.00
N HIS A 104 8.95 5.38 8.91
CA HIS A 104 9.15 3.95 8.60
C HIS A 104 8.70 3.46 7.21
N MET A 105 8.51 4.36 6.24
CA MET A 105 8.15 4.00 4.87
C MET A 105 9.36 3.99 3.92
N THR A 106 9.22 3.27 2.80
CA THR A 106 10.18 3.34 1.68
C THR A 106 9.66 4.28 0.60
N PRO A 107 10.26 5.47 0.42
CA PRO A 107 9.79 6.41 -0.60
C PRO A 107 10.28 6.04 -2.00
N VAL A 108 9.43 6.27 -3.00
CA VAL A 108 9.67 6.04 -4.42
C VAL A 108 9.07 7.20 -5.21
N ASN A 109 9.79 7.74 -6.19
CA ASN A 109 9.35 8.93 -6.92
C ASN A 109 8.31 8.63 -7.99
N THR A 110 8.39 7.45 -8.61
CA THR A 110 7.59 7.16 -9.78
C THR A 110 7.10 5.72 -9.82
N ILE A 111 5.98 5.51 -10.50
CA ILE A 111 5.40 4.18 -10.70
C ILE A 111 6.35 3.29 -11.52
N GLU A 112 7.17 3.84 -12.41
CA GLU A 112 8.17 3.08 -13.18
C GLU A 112 9.20 2.39 -12.28
N GLN A 113 9.63 3.05 -11.20
CA GLN A 113 10.55 2.46 -10.22
C GLN A 113 9.93 1.25 -9.49
N ILE A 114 8.61 1.28 -9.32
CA ILE A 114 7.85 0.18 -8.73
C ILE A 114 7.66 -0.95 -9.73
N PHE A 115 7.26 -0.62 -10.96
CA PHE A 115 7.16 -1.60 -12.03
C PHE A 115 8.47 -2.37 -12.17
N ALA A 116 9.62 -1.69 -12.12
CA ALA A 116 10.93 -2.33 -12.13
C ALA A 116 11.14 -3.29 -10.95
N ARG A 117 10.75 -2.91 -9.72
CA ARG A 117 10.84 -3.77 -8.52
C ARG A 117 9.88 -4.94 -8.57
N ILE A 118 8.64 -4.74 -9.02
CA ILE A 118 7.65 -5.80 -9.18
C ILE A 118 8.17 -6.78 -10.21
N LEU A 119 8.60 -6.33 -11.39
CA LEU A 119 9.16 -7.19 -12.44
C LEU A 119 10.40 -7.96 -11.99
N ALA A 120 11.22 -7.39 -11.08
CA ALA A 120 12.40 -8.06 -10.55
C ALA A 120 12.09 -9.22 -9.58
N HIS A 121 10.96 -9.17 -8.87
CA HIS A 121 10.65 -10.13 -7.81
C HIS A 121 9.37 -10.95 -8.05
N HIS A 122 8.52 -10.52 -8.98
CA HIS A 122 7.20 -11.09 -9.22
C HIS A 122 6.92 -11.19 -10.73
N PRO A 123 6.34 -12.31 -11.20
CA PRO A 123 5.83 -12.41 -12.55
C PRO A 123 4.61 -11.50 -12.72
N VAL A 124 4.64 -10.65 -13.74
CA VAL A 124 3.54 -9.74 -14.09
C VAL A 124 2.84 -10.25 -15.34
N ILE A 125 1.52 -10.43 -15.23
CA ILE A 125 0.64 -10.77 -16.36
C ILE A 125 -0.14 -9.51 -16.74
N MET A 126 -0.02 -9.07 -17.98
CA MET A 126 -0.73 -7.91 -18.51
C MET A 126 -1.87 -8.37 -19.41
N VAL A 127 -3.11 -8.03 -19.04
CA VAL A 127 -4.30 -8.29 -19.86
C VAL A 127 -4.52 -7.11 -20.80
N THR A 128 -4.32 -7.28 -22.10
CA THR A 128 -4.55 -6.23 -23.10
C THR A 128 -4.73 -6.82 -24.50
N ASP A 129 -5.64 -6.25 -25.27
CA ASP A 129 -5.86 -6.53 -26.70
C ASP A 129 -5.39 -5.37 -27.61
N LEU A 130 -4.84 -4.29 -27.02
CA LEU A 130 -4.49 -3.04 -27.71
C LEU A 130 -2.99 -2.84 -27.91
N CYS A 131 -2.15 -3.56 -27.19
CA CYS A 131 -0.71 -3.40 -27.20
C CYS A 131 0.00 -4.57 -27.90
N ASP A 132 1.15 -4.30 -28.52
CA ASP A 132 1.95 -5.33 -29.16
C ASP A 132 2.51 -6.31 -28.11
N HIS A 133 2.19 -7.60 -28.25
CA HIS A 133 2.63 -8.63 -27.31
C HIS A 133 4.16 -8.79 -27.27
N GLN A 134 4.87 -8.51 -28.36
CA GLN A 134 6.33 -8.55 -28.38
C GLN A 134 6.90 -7.41 -27.54
N MET A 135 6.34 -6.20 -27.64
CA MET A 135 6.72 -5.07 -26.78
C MET A 135 6.54 -5.39 -25.29
N ILE A 136 5.40 -6.00 -24.92
CA ILE A 136 5.12 -6.37 -23.53
C ILE A 136 6.10 -7.44 -23.02
N LYS A 137 6.45 -8.42 -23.87
CA LYS A 137 7.47 -9.43 -23.55
C LYS A 137 8.85 -8.83 -23.38
N ASP A 138 9.21 -7.85 -24.21
CA ASP A 138 10.49 -7.13 -24.13
C ASP A 138 10.57 -6.32 -22.83
N MET A 139 9.44 -5.92 -22.25
CA MET A 139 9.32 -5.34 -20.91
C MET A 139 9.28 -6.38 -19.77
N HIS A 140 9.59 -7.66 -20.04
CA HIS A 140 9.59 -8.76 -19.09
C HIS A 140 8.22 -9.09 -18.46
N MET A 141 7.13 -8.76 -19.15
CA MET A 141 5.76 -9.11 -18.77
C MET A 141 5.20 -10.26 -19.61
N THR A 142 4.18 -10.95 -19.11
CA THR A 142 3.41 -11.96 -19.86
C THR A 142 2.11 -11.35 -20.39
N PRO A 143 1.99 -11.07 -21.70
CA PRO A 143 0.74 -10.55 -22.26
C PRO A 143 -0.30 -11.65 -22.43
N VAL A 144 -1.56 -11.34 -22.13
CA VAL A 144 -2.72 -12.15 -22.44
C VAL A 144 -3.85 -11.27 -22.95
N ASN A 145 -4.81 -11.83 -23.68
CA ASN A 145 -5.89 -11.05 -24.27
C ASN A 145 -7.11 -10.94 -23.35
N THR A 146 -7.24 -11.85 -22.37
CA THR A 146 -8.43 -11.93 -21.52
C THR A 146 -8.08 -12.15 -20.05
N LEU A 147 -9.00 -11.75 -19.17
CA LEU A 147 -8.85 -11.96 -17.73
C LEU A 147 -8.84 -13.46 -17.37
N ASP A 148 -9.64 -14.28 -18.09
CA ASP A 148 -9.68 -15.74 -17.88
C ASP A 148 -8.32 -16.39 -18.17
N GLU A 149 -7.64 -15.97 -19.24
CA GLU A 149 -6.28 -16.39 -19.56
C GLU A 149 -5.31 -16.00 -18.44
N ALA A 150 -5.38 -14.75 -17.95
CA ALA A 150 -4.52 -14.27 -16.87
C ALA A 150 -4.71 -15.09 -15.58
N LEU A 151 -5.96 -15.33 -15.18
CA LEU A 151 -6.28 -16.09 -13.98
C LEU A 151 -5.79 -17.53 -14.11
N LYS A 152 -6.03 -18.17 -15.26
CA LYS A 152 -5.54 -19.53 -15.52
C LYS A 152 -4.02 -19.62 -15.38
N LEU A 153 -3.28 -18.70 -16.01
CA LEU A 153 -1.82 -18.61 -15.88
C LEU A 153 -1.39 -18.36 -14.43
N ALA A 154 -2.06 -17.46 -13.71
CA ALA A 154 -1.75 -17.17 -12.32
C ALA A 154 -1.93 -18.40 -11.42
N PHE A 155 -3.01 -19.17 -11.60
CA PHE A 155 -3.25 -20.42 -10.87
C PHE A 155 -2.27 -21.54 -11.26
N GLU A 156 -1.85 -21.62 -12.53
CA GLU A 156 -0.79 -22.55 -12.94
C GLU A 156 0.56 -22.21 -12.28
N MET A 157 0.86 -20.92 -12.09
CA MET A 157 2.12 -20.46 -11.46
C MET A 157 2.11 -20.56 -9.93
N LYS A 158 0.97 -20.32 -9.28
CA LYS A 158 0.85 -20.20 -7.81
C LYS A 158 0.14 -21.38 -7.15
N GLY A 159 -0.47 -22.27 -7.92
CA GLY A 159 -1.28 -23.39 -7.46
C GLY A 159 -2.78 -23.09 -7.50
N ALA A 160 -3.60 -24.13 -7.70
CA ALA A 160 -5.05 -24.01 -7.85
C ALA A 160 -5.76 -23.46 -6.60
N ASP A 161 -5.13 -23.60 -5.42
CA ASP A 161 -5.65 -23.12 -4.14
C ASP A 161 -5.22 -21.67 -3.81
N ALA A 162 -4.59 -20.96 -4.74
CA ALA A 162 -4.15 -19.58 -4.54
C ALA A 162 -5.34 -18.65 -4.25
N LYS A 163 -5.22 -17.78 -3.25
CA LYS A 163 -6.23 -16.75 -2.97
C LYS A 163 -6.04 -15.57 -3.93
N VAL A 164 -7.14 -15.07 -4.48
CA VAL A 164 -7.14 -13.90 -5.40
C VAL A 164 -7.80 -12.72 -4.68
N ALA A 165 -7.09 -11.60 -4.61
CA ALA A 165 -7.62 -10.33 -4.11
C ALA A 165 -7.80 -9.36 -5.29
N VAL A 166 -8.95 -8.67 -5.33
CA VAL A 166 -9.27 -7.69 -6.37
C VAL A 166 -9.62 -6.36 -5.69
N ILE A 167 -8.87 -5.30 -6.00
CA ILE A 167 -9.08 -3.95 -5.44
C ILE A 167 -9.29 -2.98 -6.61
N PRO A 168 -10.56 -2.69 -7.00
CA PRO A 168 -10.85 -1.78 -8.10
C PRO A 168 -10.75 -0.29 -7.73
N ASP A 169 -10.92 0.06 -6.45
CA ASP A 169 -10.73 1.40 -5.87
C ASP A 169 -10.44 1.25 -4.36
N GLY A 170 -9.25 1.64 -3.89
CA GLY A 170 -8.82 1.41 -2.51
C GLY A 170 -9.61 2.19 -1.44
N LEU A 171 -10.34 3.25 -1.82
CA LEU A 171 -11.05 4.14 -0.89
C LEU A 171 -12.55 3.81 -0.78
N GLY A 172 -13.10 3.03 -1.71
CA GLY A 172 -14.52 2.69 -1.79
C GLY A 172 -14.87 1.24 -1.42
N VAL A 173 -13.90 0.45 -0.96
CA VAL A 173 -14.08 -1.00 -0.77
C VAL A 173 -14.16 -1.37 0.71
N VAL A 174 -15.16 -2.18 1.06
CA VAL A 174 -15.21 -2.91 2.34
C VAL A 174 -14.75 -4.34 2.07
N VAL A 175 -13.57 -4.70 2.56
CA VAL A 175 -13.03 -6.05 2.42
C VAL A 175 -13.65 -6.94 3.49
N ALA A 176 -14.44 -7.94 3.08
CA ALA A 176 -14.95 -8.96 4.00
C ALA A 176 -13.86 -10.00 4.27
N GLN A 177 -13.50 -10.18 5.54
CA GLN A 177 -12.60 -11.26 5.96
C GLN A 177 -13.40 -12.57 6.11
N HIS A 178 -12.93 -13.65 5.47
CA HIS A 178 -13.45 -15.01 5.61
C HIS A 178 -12.40 -15.93 6.23
#